data_AF-A0A1V6AR77-F1
#
_entry.id   AF-A0A1V6AR77-F1
#
_cell.length_a   1.000
_cell.length_b   1.000
_cell.length_c   1.000
_cell.angle_alpha   90.00
_cell.angle_beta   90.00
_cell.angle_gamma   90.00
#
_symmetry.space_group_name_H-M   'P 1'
#
loop_
_entity.id
_entity.type
_entity.pdbx_description
1 polymer ?
#
loop_
_entity_poly.entity_id
_entity_poly.type
_entity_poly.pdbx_seq_one_letter_code
_entity_poly.pdbx_strand_id
1 'polypeptide(L)'
;MEKTINENGSATAEPFSLRLPWVSHGLLDMEIVVEDASLYDREDGFLRIDMYPRVRPLIHERHFGFWDIPLKRIRRKHYSARLDLNRGVMEIGGNTPEDPSWTAPGLRIPFREAGNVVVHFSHWHTGGKEPRMIRVQSYSLLLVGESGDKELDSPLKQIHIPVTDTCNLACSMCPRNNEHYPAATSHMAPGVFEALLEEVPNVSCVMIMALGEPLLYPQVVDVVRRCRERLPATGEVGITTNATLLDEAMARNLIHAGLGFLYASVDGATPETYERYRIGASFAQTCANIRRFTTLAREGASACRTMMNFVMMDGNVEEIPDFVRLAAMLGVENVTFSYEHGHHSDELNTFGEARLDKLLTEAIKTGANLGVNVGVPPVRRSPAERCFCTERVLTSPDGGVYPCPMLQPGYNPDGLVMRFGNVLERPLGSIWESAAYQSFRSGVLSGRFPQACAYCGFKAYLTP
;
A
#
# COMPACT_ATOMS: atom_id res chain seq x y z
N MET A 1 2.19 18.45 22.02
CA MET A 1 3.36 17.98 22.79
C MET A 1 4.57 18.71 22.21
N GLU A 2 5.12 19.66 22.95
CA GLU A 2 6.10 20.64 22.47
C GLU A 2 7.38 19.98 21.94
N LYS A 3 7.79 20.41 20.74
CA LYS A 3 9.05 20.04 20.09
C LYS A 3 10.19 20.85 20.70
N THR A 4 11.22 20.19 21.21
CA THR A 4 12.52 20.84 21.41
C THR A 4 13.24 20.85 20.06
N ILE A 5 13.40 22.04 19.48
CA ILE A 5 14.18 22.29 18.26
C ILE A 5 15.60 22.63 18.71
N ASN A 6 16.63 21.93 18.20
CA ASN A 6 18.02 22.36 18.33
C ASN A 6 18.34 23.41 17.25
N GLU A 7 19.12 24.44 17.61
CA GLU A 7 19.37 25.67 16.84
C GLU A 7 20.12 25.50 15.50
N ASN A 8 20.42 24.28 15.04
CA ASN A 8 21.28 24.05 13.87
C ASN A 8 20.61 23.43 12.62
N GLY A 9 19.28 23.34 12.56
CA GLY A 9 18.57 23.08 11.29
C GLY A 9 18.91 21.79 10.53
N SER A 10 19.71 20.88 11.08
CA SER A 10 19.94 19.55 10.50
C SER A 10 18.86 18.60 11.03
N ALA A 11 18.25 17.83 10.13
CA ALA A 11 17.49 16.66 10.55
C ALA A 11 18.45 15.75 11.31
N THR A 12 18.28 15.63 12.62
CA THR A 12 19.04 14.67 13.40
C THR A 12 18.71 13.28 12.87
N ALA A 13 19.73 12.55 12.42
CA ALA A 13 19.60 11.16 12.03
C ALA A 13 18.85 10.40 13.13
N GLU A 14 17.99 9.45 12.72
CA GLU A 14 17.25 8.60 13.65
C GLU A 14 18.23 7.90 14.60
N PRO A 15 18.16 8.08 15.93
CA PRO A 15 19.18 7.56 16.84
C PRO A 15 19.32 6.03 16.79
N PHE A 16 18.26 5.35 16.36
CA PHE A 16 18.23 3.92 16.08
C PHE A 16 17.38 3.61 14.85
N SER A 17 17.64 2.49 14.18
CA SER A 17 16.78 1.89 13.17
C SER A 17 16.82 0.37 13.26
N LEU A 18 15.74 -0.30 12.85
CA LEU A 18 15.76 -1.73 12.57
C LEU A 18 16.03 -1.98 11.09
N ARG A 19 16.93 -2.92 10.80
CA ARG A 19 17.17 -3.45 9.46
C ARG A 19 16.82 -4.94 9.43
N LEU A 20 16.37 -5.40 8.25
CA LEU A 20 16.14 -6.80 7.93
C LEU A 20 15.20 -7.56 8.92
N PRO A 21 14.03 -7.03 9.32
CA PRO A 21 13.10 -7.80 10.14
C PRO A 21 12.58 -9.00 9.35
N TRP A 22 12.95 -10.21 9.76
CA TRP A 22 12.57 -11.47 9.14
C TRP A 22 11.84 -12.35 10.15
N VAL A 23 10.67 -12.88 9.77
CA VAL A 23 9.92 -13.79 10.62
C VAL A 23 9.90 -15.17 9.98
N SER A 24 10.36 -16.17 10.73
CA SER A 24 10.32 -17.57 10.32
C SER A 24 10.05 -18.44 11.54
N HIS A 25 9.04 -19.30 11.47
CA HIS A 25 8.75 -20.30 12.50
C HIS A 25 8.63 -19.72 13.93
N GLY A 26 7.95 -18.58 14.08
CA GLY A 26 7.81 -17.92 15.38
C GLY A 26 9.08 -17.24 15.91
N LEU A 27 10.15 -17.15 15.11
CA LEU A 27 11.35 -16.38 15.41
C LEU A 27 11.35 -15.11 14.56
N LEU A 28 11.54 -13.96 15.20
CA LEU A 28 11.76 -12.68 14.55
C LEU A 28 13.25 -12.31 14.65
N ASP A 29 13.96 -12.44 13.54
CA ASP A 29 15.33 -11.98 13.38
C ASP A 29 15.35 -10.52 12.95
N MET A 30 16.20 -9.71 13.57
CA MET A 30 16.35 -8.29 13.24
C MET A 30 17.79 -7.82 13.49
N GLU A 31 18.19 -6.78 12.76
CA GLU A 31 19.40 -6.02 13.06
C GLU A 31 18.99 -4.68 13.69
N ILE A 32 19.43 -4.43 14.92
CA ILE A 32 19.28 -3.13 15.58
C ILE A 32 20.51 -2.30 15.26
N VAL A 33 20.29 -1.17 14.59
CA VAL A 33 21.32 -0.19 14.23
C VAL A 33 21.17 1.05 15.10
N VAL A 34 22.24 1.46 15.77
CA VAL A 34 22.33 2.64 16.61
C VAL A 34 23.05 3.73 15.84
N GLU A 35 22.32 4.68 15.25
CA GLU A 35 22.94 5.75 14.46
C GLU A 35 23.47 6.90 15.34
N ASP A 36 22.99 7.03 16.58
CA ASP A 36 23.46 8.04 17.54
C ASP A 36 24.35 7.41 18.63
N ALA A 37 25.66 7.57 18.46
CA ALA A 37 26.66 7.06 19.39
C ALA A 37 26.60 7.74 20.78
N SER A 38 25.93 8.88 20.94
CA SER A 38 25.75 9.52 22.26
C SER A 38 24.92 8.67 23.23
N LEU A 39 24.27 7.63 22.73
CA LEU A 39 23.40 6.74 23.49
C LEU A 39 24.14 5.52 24.07
N TYR A 40 25.43 5.40 23.77
CA TYR A 40 26.26 4.30 24.28
C TYR A 40 26.53 4.46 25.78
N ASP A 41 26.43 3.34 26.51
CA ASP A 41 26.69 3.22 27.94
C ASP A 41 25.91 4.21 28.82
N ARG A 42 24.77 4.72 28.34
CA ARG A 42 23.93 5.63 29.12
C ARG A 42 23.16 4.91 30.22
N GLU A 43 23.21 5.46 31.43
CA GLU A 43 22.49 4.93 32.59
C GLU A 43 21.01 5.31 32.63
N ASP A 44 20.56 6.26 31.79
CA ASP A 44 19.30 6.98 31.93
C ASP A 44 18.29 6.76 30.79
N GLY A 45 18.15 5.52 30.32
CA GLY A 45 17.10 5.17 29.37
C GLY A 45 17.11 3.72 28.88
N PHE A 46 16.17 3.41 28.00
CA PHE A 46 16.07 2.12 27.33
C PHE A 46 15.45 2.26 25.93
N LEU A 47 15.66 1.26 25.09
CA LEU A 47 14.90 1.05 23.86
C LEU A 47 13.82 0.03 24.15
N ARG A 48 12.61 0.27 23.68
CA ARG A 48 11.50 -0.64 23.79
C ARG A 48 11.06 -1.11 22.42
N ILE A 49 10.90 -2.41 22.29
CA ILE A 49 10.19 -3.04 21.19
C ILE A 49 8.80 -3.36 21.70
N ASP A 50 7.73 -2.76 21.16
CA ASP A 50 6.34 -3.16 21.42
C ASP A 50 5.78 -3.88 20.19
N MET A 51 4.94 -4.88 20.39
CA MET A 51 4.23 -5.57 19.29
C MET A 51 2.73 -5.58 19.54
N TYR A 52 1.91 -5.33 18.51
CA TYR A 52 0.44 -5.34 18.62
C TYR A 52 -0.26 -5.69 17.28
N PRO A 53 -1.52 -6.15 17.29
CA PRO A 53 -2.25 -6.52 16.06
C PRO A 53 -2.65 -5.28 15.24
N ARG A 54 -2.66 -5.42 13.90
CA ARG A 54 -3.00 -4.31 12.99
C ARG A 54 -4.51 -3.97 12.97
N VAL A 55 -5.39 -4.83 13.49
CA VAL A 55 -6.85 -4.64 13.40
C VAL A 55 -7.40 -3.98 14.68
N ARG A 56 -8.09 -2.84 14.52
CA ARG A 56 -8.71 -2.03 15.60
C ARG A 56 -10.16 -2.48 15.92
N PRO A 57 -10.76 -2.07 17.06
CA PRO A 57 -10.32 -0.96 17.94
C PRO A 57 -10.20 -1.29 19.43
N LEU A 58 -9.05 -0.91 20.00
CA LEU A 58 -8.84 -0.12 21.23
C LEU A 58 -7.35 -0.25 21.57
N ILE A 59 -6.60 0.85 21.63
CA ILE A 59 -5.14 0.86 21.91
C ILE A 59 -4.82 0.17 23.26
N HIS A 60 -5.80 0.07 24.14
CA HIS A 60 -5.67 -0.48 25.49
C HIS A 60 -5.85 -2.00 25.53
N GLU A 61 -6.32 -2.61 24.44
CA GLU A 61 -6.66 -4.04 24.40
C GLU A 61 -5.82 -4.72 23.32
N ARG A 62 -4.84 -5.52 23.79
CA ARG A 62 -3.95 -6.45 23.06
C ARG A 62 -2.59 -5.88 22.62
N HIS A 63 -1.71 -5.58 23.58
CA HIS A 63 -0.26 -5.67 23.31
C HIS A 63 0.12 -7.15 23.22
N PHE A 64 0.84 -7.59 22.18
CA PHE A 64 1.40 -8.95 22.14
C PHE A 64 2.58 -9.10 23.10
N GLY A 65 3.32 -8.02 23.30
CA GLY A 65 4.37 -7.93 24.30
C GLY A 65 5.23 -6.71 24.11
N PHE A 66 6.13 -6.49 25.07
CA PHE A 66 7.20 -5.50 24.94
C PHE A 66 8.52 -6.00 25.52
N TRP A 67 9.62 -5.53 24.95
CA TRP A 67 10.98 -5.89 25.34
C TRP A 67 11.84 -4.64 25.49
N ASP A 68 12.44 -4.48 26.66
CA ASP A 68 13.29 -3.33 26.98
C ASP A 68 14.78 -3.69 26.89
N ILE A 69 15.52 -2.86 26.17
CA ILE A 69 16.97 -2.92 25.98
C ILE A 69 17.56 -1.71 26.71
N PRO A 70 18.18 -1.89 27.89
CA PRO A 70 18.79 -0.78 28.62
C PRO A 70 19.91 -0.12 27.81
N LEU A 71 19.96 1.21 27.77
CA LEU A 71 21.00 1.93 27.02
C LEU A 71 22.42 1.63 27.54
N LYS A 72 22.58 1.31 28.83
CA LYS A 72 23.84 0.87 29.43
C LYS A 72 24.41 -0.44 28.85
N ARG A 73 23.62 -1.17 28.04
CA ARG A 73 24.04 -2.37 27.31
C ARG A 73 24.38 -2.07 25.85
N ILE A 74 24.13 -0.85 25.39
CA ILE A 74 24.44 -0.40 24.04
C ILE A 74 25.84 0.21 24.04
N ARG A 75 26.74 -0.31 23.21
CA ARG A 75 28.17 0.01 23.15
C ARG A 75 28.70 0.12 21.73
N ARG A 76 27.87 -0.19 20.74
CA ARG A 76 28.24 -0.21 19.33
C ARG A 76 27.05 0.05 18.44
N LYS A 77 27.35 0.21 17.15
CA LYS A 77 26.37 0.57 16.13
C LYS A 77 25.45 -0.58 15.75
N HIS A 78 25.90 -1.83 15.73
CA HIS A 78 25.13 -2.94 15.16
C HIS A 78 24.92 -4.06 16.18
N TYR A 79 23.68 -4.54 16.29
CA TYR A 79 23.32 -5.71 17.09
C TYR A 79 22.44 -6.64 16.27
N SER A 80 22.78 -7.93 16.24
CA SER A 80 21.81 -8.95 15.86
C SER A 80 20.87 -9.18 17.04
N ALA A 81 19.58 -9.26 16.77
CA ALA A 81 18.59 -9.64 17.77
C ALA A 81 17.65 -10.70 17.19
N ARG A 82 17.36 -11.71 18.00
CA ARG A 82 16.44 -12.80 17.69
C ARG A 82 15.39 -12.85 18.77
N LEU A 83 14.16 -12.49 18.42
CA LEU A 83 13.01 -12.58 19.29
C LEU A 83 12.28 -13.91 19.04
N ASP A 84 12.29 -14.79 20.03
CA ASP A 84 11.43 -15.96 20.05
C ASP A 84 10.03 -15.56 20.52
N LEU A 85 9.08 -15.50 19.58
CA LEU A 85 7.69 -15.08 19.83
C LEU A 85 6.91 -16.15 20.62
N ASN A 86 7.34 -17.41 20.57
CA ASN A 86 6.74 -18.50 21.33
C ASN A 86 7.17 -18.47 22.79
N ARG A 87 8.40 -18.03 23.08
CA ARG A 87 8.96 -17.96 24.44
C ARG A 87 8.88 -16.55 25.03
N GLY A 88 8.71 -15.51 24.21
CA GLY A 88 8.77 -14.11 24.63
C GLY A 88 10.18 -13.67 25.04
N VAL A 89 11.21 -14.33 24.54
CA VAL A 89 12.61 -14.07 24.90
C VAL A 89 13.32 -13.47 23.69
N MET A 90 13.96 -12.31 23.88
CA MET A 90 14.81 -11.72 22.87
C MET A 90 16.28 -11.99 23.21
N GLU A 91 16.97 -12.70 22.34
CA GLU A 91 18.42 -12.91 22.36
C GLU A 91 19.08 -11.80 21.56
N ILE A 92 20.02 -11.07 22.17
CA ILE A 92 20.79 -10.02 21.52
C ILE A 92 22.22 -10.53 21.37
N GLY A 93 22.66 -10.67 20.13
CA GLY A 93 23.93 -11.26 19.75
C GLY A 93 25.12 -10.36 20.06
N GLY A 94 26.12 -10.99 20.66
CA GLY A 94 27.46 -10.48 20.88
C GLY A 94 28.44 -11.07 19.86
N ASN A 95 29.22 -10.24 19.15
CA ASN A 95 30.16 -10.73 18.12
C ASN A 95 31.60 -10.93 18.64
N THR A 96 31.89 -10.61 19.90
CA THR A 96 33.24 -10.75 20.47
C THR A 96 33.20 -11.31 21.89
N PRO A 97 34.30 -11.90 22.40
CA PRO A 97 34.39 -12.38 23.77
C PRO A 97 34.18 -11.30 24.84
N GLU A 98 34.46 -10.02 24.53
CA GLU A 98 34.26 -8.90 25.47
C GLU A 98 32.81 -8.37 25.51
N ASP A 99 31.96 -8.80 24.58
CA ASP A 99 30.55 -8.42 24.50
C ASP A 99 29.70 -9.67 24.23
N PRO A 100 29.44 -10.49 25.28
CA PRO A 100 28.71 -11.74 25.13
C PRO A 100 27.23 -11.48 24.79
N SER A 101 26.62 -12.45 24.13
CA SER A 101 25.18 -12.41 23.92
C SER A 101 24.43 -12.37 25.26
N TRP A 102 23.27 -11.71 25.25
CA TRP A 102 22.46 -11.58 26.45
C TRP A 102 20.97 -11.59 26.09
N THR A 103 20.11 -11.84 27.07
CA THR A 103 18.67 -11.96 26.86
C THR A 103 17.92 -10.80 27.50
N ALA A 104 16.99 -10.22 26.75
CA ALA A 104 16.02 -9.26 27.26
C ALA A 104 14.69 -10.02 27.50
N PRO A 105 14.27 -10.21 28.77
CA PRO A 105 12.97 -10.80 29.06
C PRO A 105 11.86 -9.79 28.72
N GLY A 106 10.83 -10.24 28.00
CA GLY A 106 9.66 -9.42 27.70
C GLY A 106 8.41 -9.88 28.44
N LEU A 107 7.45 -8.97 28.63
CA LEU A 107 6.12 -9.32 29.10
C LEU A 107 5.33 -9.92 27.92
N ARG A 108 4.87 -11.16 28.06
CA ARG A 108 4.11 -11.88 27.02
C ARG A 108 2.61 -11.87 27.31
N ILE A 109 1.81 -11.54 26.29
CA ILE A 109 0.40 -11.95 26.21
C ILE A 109 0.33 -13.14 25.24
N PRO A 110 -0.42 -14.23 25.52
CA PRO A 110 -0.44 -15.43 24.70
C PRO A 110 -0.71 -15.12 23.23
N PHE A 111 0.22 -15.55 22.39
CA PHE A 111 0.23 -15.34 20.95
C PHE A 111 -0.35 -16.58 20.26
N ARG A 112 -1.48 -16.46 19.56
CA ARG A 112 -2.14 -17.58 18.85
C ARG A 112 -2.49 -17.27 17.39
N GLU A 113 -2.25 -16.06 16.91
CA GLU A 113 -2.77 -15.59 15.62
C GLU A 113 -1.62 -15.44 14.60
N ALA A 114 -1.72 -16.11 13.46
CA ALA A 114 -0.97 -15.70 12.27
C ALA A 114 -1.63 -14.42 11.72
N GLY A 115 -0.85 -13.43 11.29
CA GLY A 115 -1.45 -12.17 10.83
C GLY A 115 -0.54 -10.95 10.86
N ASN A 116 -1.09 -9.82 10.40
CA ASN A 116 -0.39 -8.55 10.36
C ASN A 116 -0.23 -8.01 11.79
N VAL A 117 1.02 -7.84 12.21
CA VAL A 117 1.40 -7.18 13.45
C VAL A 117 2.10 -5.88 13.14
N VAL A 118 2.01 -4.94 14.06
CA VAL A 118 2.84 -3.75 14.04
C VAL A 118 3.85 -3.87 15.18
N VAL A 119 5.11 -3.61 14.85
CA VAL A 119 6.21 -3.52 15.79
C VAL A 119 6.57 -2.06 15.95
N HIS A 120 6.47 -1.54 17.16
CA HIS A 120 7.00 -0.26 17.54
C HIS A 120 8.38 -0.41 18.12
N PHE A 121 9.29 0.43 17.67
CA PHE A 121 10.61 0.59 18.26
C PHE A 121 10.69 2.00 18.84
N SER A 122 10.76 2.12 20.16
CA SER A 122 10.68 3.40 20.86
C SER A 122 11.88 3.63 21.78
N HIS A 123 12.37 4.87 21.84
CA HIS A 123 13.43 5.27 22.75
C HIS A 123 12.83 6.01 23.95
N TRP A 124 13.18 5.56 25.15
CA TRP A 124 12.70 6.11 26.42
C TRP A 124 13.86 6.65 27.25
N HIS A 125 13.66 7.84 27.80
CA HIS A 125 14.58 8.44 28.78
C HIS A 125 13.97 8.38 30.17
N THR A 126 14.79 7.99 31.14
CA THR A 126 14.39 7.72 32.53
C THR A 126 15.13 8.60 33.55
N GLY A 127 15.92 9.58 33.09
CA GLY A 127 16.68 10.49 33.99
C GLY A 127 15.83 11.58 34.67
N GLY A 128 14.56 11.73 34.30
CA GLY A 128 13.62 12.68 34.90
C GLY A 128 12.70 12.08 35.98
N LYS A 129 11.75 12.87 36.50
CA LYS A 129 10.76 12.40 37.49
C LYS A 129 9.83 11.30 36.96
N GLU A 130 9.60 11.27 35.65
CA GLU A 130 8.80 10.26 34.95
C GLU A 130 9.50 9.79 33.67
N PRO A 131 9.43 8.49 33.31
CA PRO A 131 9.90 8.00 32.02
C PRO A 131 9.18 8.69 30.86
N ARG A 132 9.93 9.17 29.88
CA ARG A 132 9.36 9.84 28.70
C ARG A 132 9.83 9.15 27.42
N MET A 133 8.87 8.78 26.59
CA MET A 133 9.14 8.37 25.21
C MET A 133 9.64 9.58 24.42
N ILE A 134 10.85 9.49 23.89
CA ILE A 134 11.48 10.53 23.07
C ILE A 134 11.08 10.36 21.61
N ARG A 135 11.01 9.11 21.12
CA ARG A 135 10.79 8.81 19.70
C ARG A 135 10.21 7.40 19.52
N VAL A 136 9.51 7.18 18.41
CA VAL A 136 8.96 5.87 18.01
C VAL A 136 9.02 5.70 16.49
N GLN A 137 9.33 4.48 16.06
CA GLN A 137 9.25 4.04 14.67
C GLN A 137 8.39 2.78 14.59
N SER A 138 7.57 2.66 13.54
CA SER A 138 6.61 1.57 13.39
C SER A 138 6.91 0.73 12.15
N TYR A 139 6.90 -0.59 12.30
CA TYR A 139 7.09 -1.56 11.24
C TYR A 139 5.86 -2.46 11.16
N SER A 140 5.32 -2.68 9.97
CA SER A 140 4.28 -3.69 9.78
C SER A 140 4.96 -5.00 9.39
N LEU A 141 4.74 -6.06 10.17
CA LEU A 141 5.25 -7.40 9.90
C LEU A 141 4.10 -8.38 9.77
N LEU A 142 4.37 -9.50 9.11
CA LEU A 142 3.49 -10.65 9.08
C LEU A 142 4.09 -11.78 9.91
N LEU A 143 3.30 -12.32 10.83
CA LEU A 143 3.65 -13.55 11.53
C LEU A 143 3.04 -14.73 10.77
N VAL A 144 3.92 -15.54 10.16
CA VAL A 144 3.53 -16.80 9.48
C VAL A 144 3.53 -17.90 10.55
N GLY A 145 2.38 -18.54 10.77
CA GLY A 145 2.24 -19.58 11.78
C GLY A 145 3.00 -20.86 11.43
N GLU A 146 3.49 -21.58 12.45
CA GLU A 146 4.00 -22.94 12.28
C GLU A 146 2.84 -23.90 12.01
N SER A 147 2.77 -24.40 10.78
CA SER A 147 2.44 -25.79 10.46
C SER A 147 2.30 -25.94 8.94
N GLY A 148 2.87 -27.02 8.41
CA GLY A 148 2.51 -27.53 7.10
C GLY A 148 0.99 -27.64 6.93
N ASP A 149 0.54 -27.49 5.69
CA ASP A 149 -0.85 -27.64 5.26
C ASP A 149 -1.90 -26.81 6.00
N LYS A 150 -1.57 -25.57 6.42
CA LYS A 150 -2.62 -24.59 6.73
C LYS A 150 -3.14 -23.96 5.44
N GLU A 151 -4.44 -24.13 5.22
CA GLU A 151 -5.22 -23.35 4.26
C GLU A 151 -4.79 -21.88 4.27
N LEU A 152 -4.78 -21.26 3.09
CA LEU A 152 -4.52 -19.84 2.94
C LEU A 152 -5.59 -19.06 3.71
N ASP A 153 -5.31 -18.71 4.98
CA ASP A 153 -6.16 -17.84 5.81
C ASP A 153 -6.05 -16.37 5.34
N SER A 154 -6.46 -16.16 4.11
CA SER A 154 -6.60 -14.85 3.50
C SER A 154 -7.86 -14.91 2.64
N PRO A 155 -9.04 -14.59 3.19
CA PRO A 155 -10.26 -14.53 2.39
C PRO A 155 -10.10 -13.46 1.30
N LEU A 156 -10.86 -13.59 0.22
CA LEU A 156 -10.94 -12.54 -0.80
C LEU A 156 -11.44 -11.24 -0.15
N LYS A 157 -10.62 -10.18 -0.16
CA LYS A 157 -10.96 -8.90 0.49
C LYS A 157 -11.44 -7.84 -0.48
N GLN A 158 -10.99 -7.92 -1.74
CA GLN A 158 -11.27 -6.89 -2.73
C GLN A 158 -11.47 -7.47 -4.13
N ILE A 159 -12.48 -6.95 -4.83
CA ILE A 159 -12.73 -7.24 -6.25
C ILE A 159 -12.48 -5.96 -7.06
N HIS A 160 -11.65 -6.05 -8.10
CA HIS A 160 -11.44 -4.98 -9.07
C HIS A 160 -12.28 -5.27 -10.32
N ILE A 161 -13.17 -4.34 -10.66
CA ILE A 161 -14.16 -4.48 -11.73
C ILE A 161 -13.91 -3.41 -12.80
N PRO A 162 -13.23 -3.72 -13.92
CA PRO A 162 -13.26 -2.89 -15.10
C PRO A 162 -14.62 -3.01 -15.78
N VAL A 163 -15.36 -1.90 -15.79
CA VAL A 163 -16.67 -1.81 -16.44
C VAL A 163 -16.60 -1.60 -17.95
N THR A 164 -15.44 -1.16 -18.43
CA THR A 164 -15.11 -1.01 -19.84
C THR A 164 -13.60 -0.86 -19.97
N ASP A 165 -13.05 -1.19 -21.12
CA ASP A 165 -11.68 -0.84 -21.48
C ASP A 165 -11.57 0.33 -22.48
N THR A 166 -12.70 0.93 -22.90
CA THR A 166 -12.74 2.17 -23.67
C THR A 166 -12.29 3.35 -22.80
N CYS A 167 -11.51 4.27 -23.37
CA CYS A 167 -11.03 5.49 -22.67
C CYS A 167 -11.03 6.65 -23.66
N ASN A 168 -11.29 7.85 -23.16
CA ASN A 168 -11.26 9.09 -23.92
C ASN A 168 -9.85 9.74 -23.97
N LEU A 169 -8.85 9.12 -23.35
CA LEU A 169 -7.46 9.59 -23.34
C LEU A 169 -6.53 8.56 -24.01
N ALA A 170 -5.36 9.04 -24.45
CA ALA A 170 -4.30 8.25 -25.06
C ALA A 170 -2.98 8.42 -24.28
N CYS A 171 -3.01 8.25 -22.96
CA CYS A 171 -1.87 8.54 -22.10
C CYS A 171 -0.63 7.74 -22.52
N SER A 172 0.55 8.37 -22.53
CA SER A 172 1.76 7.77 -23.12
C SER A 172 2.24 6.51 -22.38
N MET A 173 2.16 6.51 -21.05
CA MET A 173 2.50 5.37 -20.18
C MET A 173 1.41 4.29 -20.09
N CYS A 174 0.31 4.41 -20.84
CA CYS A 174 -0.81 3.48 -20.69
C CYS A 174 -0.47 2.10 -21.29
N PRO A 175 -0.66 1.00 -20.56
CA PRO A 175 -0.46 -0.37 -21.07
C PRO A 175 -1.31 -0.73 -22.29
N ARG A 176 -2.35 0.05 -22.58
CA ARG A 176 -3.13 -0.08 -23.81
C ARG A 176 -2.35 0.25 -25.09
N ASN A 177 -1.23 0.95 -24.97
CA ASN A 177 -0.35 1.25 -26.09
C ASN A 177 0.58 0.07 -26.43
N ASN A 178 0.60 -0.98 -25.61
CA ASN A 178 1.37 -2.20 -25.86
C ASN A 178 0.74 -3.02 -27.00
N GLU A 179 1.56 -3.57 -27.90
CA GLU A 179 1.12 -4.41 -29.02
C GLU A 179 0.38 -5.69 -28.59
N HIS A 180 0.61 -6.15 -27.36
CA HIS A 180 -0.08 -7.28 -26.75
C HIS A 180 -1.43 -6.90 -26.09
N TYR A 181 -1.83 -5.64 -26.17
CA TYR A 181 -3.16 -5.21 -25.74
C TYR A 181 -4.20 -5.51 -26.84
N PRO A 182 -5.38 -6.05 -26.52
CA PRO A 182 -6.42 -6.32 -27.51
C PRO A 182 -6.83 -5.06 -28.29
N ALA A 183 -6.86 -5.16 -29.61
CA ALA A 183 -7.24 -4.05 -30.48
C ALA A 183 -8.73 -3.65 -30.36
N ALA A 184 -9.59 -4.61 -29.99
CA ALA A 184 -11.01 -4.36 -29.79
C ALA A 184 -11.27 -3.94 -28.35
N THR A 185 -11.90 -2.76 -28.17
CA THR A 185 -12.42 -2.33 -26.87
C THR A 185 -13.91 -2.63 -26.77
N SER A 186 -14.38 -2.87 -25.56
CA SER A 186 -15.78 -3.17 -25.26
C SER A 186 -16.18 -2.69 -23.86
N HIS A 187 -17.49 -2.51 -23.70
CA HIS A 187 -18.10 -2.43 -22.39
C HIS A 187 -18.25 -3.84 -21.79
N MET A 188 -18.44 -3.90 -20.47
CA MET A 188 -18.68 -5.16 -19.77
C MET A 188 -19.78 -5.98 -20.45
N ALA A 189 -19.50 -7.27 -20.67
CA ALA A 189 -20.42 -8.19 -21.31
C ALA A 189 -21.65 -8.43 -20.41
N PRO A 190 -22.83 -8.68 -21.02
CA PRO A 190 -24.03 -9.03 -20.27
C PRO A 190 -23.81 -10.22 -19.33
N GLY A 191 -24.37 -10.14 -18.11
CA GLY A 191 -24.26 -11.19 -17.10
C GLY A 191 -22.99 -11.14 -16.23
N VAL A 192 -21.91 -10.51 -16.70
CA VAL A 192 -20.64 -10.44 -15.91
C VAL A 192 -20.88 -9.70 -14.60
N PHE A 193 -21.54 -8.54 -14.63
CA PHE A 193 -21.81 -7.78 -13.41
C PHE A 193 -22.67 -8.56 -12.41
N GLU A 194 -23.69 -9.28 -12.90
CA GLU A 194 -24.56 -10.09 -12.05
C GLU A 194 -23.79 -11.22 -11.35
N ALA A 195 -22.94 -11.93 -12.10
CA ALA A 195 -22.08 -12.97 -11.55
C ALA A 195 -21.09 -12.42 -10.50
N LEU A 196 -20.56 -11.21 -10.70
CA LEU A 196 -19.69 -10.56 -9.72
C LEU A 196 -20.44 -10.08 -8.48
N LEU A 197 -21.67 -9.61 -8.65
CA LEU A 197 -22.50 -9.09 -7.56
C LEU A 197 -22.83 -10.15 -6.51
N GLU A 198 -22.79 -11.43 -6.86
CA GLU A 198 -22.95 -12.56 -5.94
C GLU A 198 -21.82 -12.63 -4.89
N GLU A 199 -20.59 -12.22 -5.23
CA GLU A 199 -19.45 -12.23 -4.29
C GLU A 199 -19.31 -10.95 -3.47
N VAL A 200 -19.99 -9.86 -3.87
CA VAL A 200 -19.86 -8.55 -3.22
C VAL A 200 -20.14 -8.59 -1.70
N PRO A 201 -21.10 -9.36 -1.16
CA PRO A 201 -21.30 -9.46 0.28
C PRO A 201 -20.12 -10.02 1.08
N ASN A 202 -19.20 -10.75 0.41
CA ASN A 202 -18.09 -11.46 1.05
C ASN A 202 -16.80 -10.62 1.11
N VAL A 203 -16.80 -9.42 0.53
CA VAL A 203 -15.60 -8.58 0.42
C VAL A 203 -15.74 -7.27 1.17
N SER A 204 -14.61 -6.66 1.56
CA SER A 204 -14.61 -5.35 2.23
C SER A 204 -14.52 -4.19 1.25
N CYS A 205 -14.13 -4.43 0.00
CA CYS A 205 -14.07 -3.38 -1.00
C CYS A 205 -14.36 -3.87 -2.42
N VAL A 206 -15.12 -3.09 -3.17
CA VAL A 206 -15.20 -3.19 -4.63
C VAL A 206 -14.52 -1.97 -5.21
N MET A 207 -13.55 -2.17 -6.10
CA MET A 207 -12.92 -1.07 -6.83
C MET A 207 -13.29 -1.14 -8.31
N ILE A 208 -13.95 -0.12 -8.81
CA ILE A 208 -14.22 0.05 -10.24
C ILE A 208 -12.97 0.69 -10.85
N MET A 209 -12.12 -0.13 -11.47
CA MET A 209 -10.80 0.26 -11.95
C MET A 209 -10.26 -0.67 -13.05
N ALA A 210 -9.02 -0.38 -13.46
CA ALA A 210 -8.13 -1.06 -14.40
C ALA A 210 -7.93 -0.25 -15.66
N LEU A 211 -7.93 -0.88 -16.82
CA LEU A 211 -7.80 -0.19 -18.10
C LEU A 211 -9.16 0.34 -18.54
N GLY A 212 -9.17 1.45 -19.28
CA GLY A 212 -10.39 2.17 -19.65
C GLY A 212 -10.69 3.36 -18.73
N GLU A 213 -11.76 4.09 -19.05
CA GLU A 213 -12.33 5.16 -18.22
C GLU A 213 -13.73 4.74 -17.77
N PRO A 214 -13.93 4.43 -16.48
CA PRO A 214 -15.22 3.93 -16.00
C PRO A 214 -16.36 4.93 -16.17
N LEU A 215 -16.09 6.24 -16.21
CA LEU A 215 -17.12 7.25 -16.43
C LEU A 215 -17.68 7.26 -17.87
N LEU A 216 -17.08 6.53 -18.81
CA LEU A 216 -17.67 6.26 -20.13
C LEU A 216 -18.70 5.13 -20.11
N TYR A 217 -18.73 4.30 -19.06
CA TYR A 217 -19.68 3.20 -18.98
C TYR A 217 -21.06 3.72 -18.59
N PRO A 218 -22.10 3.55 -19.42
CA PRO A 218 -23.41 4.19 -19.21
C PRO A 218 -24.08 3.84 -17.88
N GLN A 219 -23.75 2.67 -17.30
CA GLN A 219 -24.36 2.17 -16.07
C GLN A 219 -23.42 2.29 -14.85
N VAL A 220 -22.34 3.08 -14.91
CA VAL A 220 -21.35 3.16 -13.82
C VAL A 220 -21.96 3.57 -12.48
N VAL A 221 -22.92 4.50 -12.47
CA VAL A 221 -23.64 4.93 -11.27
C VAL A 221 -24.47 3.78 -10.69
N ASP A 222 -25.12 2.99 -11.55
CA ASP A 222 -25.91 1.82 -11.13
C ASP A 222 -25.02 0.74 -10.54
N VAL A 223 -23.85 0.50 -11.13
CA VAL A 223 -22.82 -0.40 -10.60
C VAL A 223 -22.42 0.01 -9.19
N VAL A 224 -22.09 1.30 -8.96
CA VAL A 224 -21.75 1.80 -7.61
C VAL A 224 -22.88 1.54 -6.62
N ARG A 225 -24.11 1.93 -6.99
CA ARG A 225 -25.29 1.79 -6.13
C ARG A 225 -25.51 0.34 -5.73
N ARG A 226 -25.53 -0.57 -6.70
CA ARG A 226 -25.79 -1.99 -6.46
C ARG A 226 -24.68 -2.68 -5.68
N CYS A 227 -23.41 -2.32 -5.92
CA CYS A 227 -22.31 -2.79 -5.09
C CYS A 227 -22.45 -2.28 -3.65
N ARG A 228 -22.78 -1.00 -3.46
CA ARG A 228 -22.97 -0.43 -2.12
C ARG A 228 -24.09 -1.12 -1.36
N GLU A 229 -25.22 -1.40 -2.01
CA GLU A 229 -26.38 -2.10 -1.42
C GLU A 229 -26.06 -3.53 -0.96
N ARG A 230 -25.09 -4.20 -1.61
CA ARG A 230 -24.70 -5.59 -1.30
C ARG A 230 -23.52 -5.71 -0.36
N LEU A 231 -22.66 -4.69 -0.27
CA LEU A 231 -21.49 -4.68 0.60
C LEU A 231 -21.89 -4.67 2.09
N PRO A 232 -21.07 -5.26 2.98
CA PRO A 232 -21.19 -5.05 4.41
C PRO A 232 -21.24 -3.57 4.80
N ALA A 233 -21.78 -3.25 5.98
CA ALA A 233 -21.86 -1.86 6.44
C ALA A 233 -20.49 -1.16 6.49
N THR A 234 -19.44 -1.92 6.80
CA THR A 234 -18.03 -1.48 6.85
C THR A 234 -17.32 -1.51 5.50
N GLY A 235 -17.98 -2.01 4.44
CA GLY A 235 -17.40 -2.13 3.12
C GLY A 235 -17.55 -0.86 2.29
N GLU A 236 -16.65 -0.66 1.34
CA GLU A 236 -16.60 0.56 0.51
C GLU A 236 -16.53 0.26 -0.98
N VAL A 237 -17.20 1.10 -1.79
CA VAL A 237 -17.01 1.14 -3.25
C VAL A 237 -16.07 2.27 -3.60
N GLY A 238 -15.03 1.97 -4.39
CA GLY A 238 -14.10 2.96 -4.94
C GLY A 238 -14.18 3.04 -6.46
N ILE A 239 -13.88 4.21 -7.03
CA ILE A 239 -13.68 4.39 -8.48
C ILE A 239 -12.29 5.00 -8.72
N THR A 240 -11.54 4.46 -9.68
CA THR A 240 -10.37 5.14 -10.25
C THR A 240 -10.76 5.77 -11.59
N THR A 241 -10.53 7.07 -11.76
CA THR A 241 -10.92 7.82 -12.98
C THR A 241 -9.84 8.83 -13.39
N ASN A 242 -9.79 9.16 -14.67
CA ASN A 242 -9.03 10.30 -15.19
C ASN A 242 -9.72 11.66 -14.88
N ALA A 243 -10.93 11.63 -14.31
CA ALA A 243 -11.73 12.78 -13.87
C ALA A 243 -12.15 13.78 -14.97
N THR A 244 -11.85 13.53 -16.25
CA THR A 244 -12.21 14.46 -17.35
C THR A 244 -13.72 14.55 -17.59
N LEU A 245 -14.45 13.46 -17.31
CA LEU A 245 -15.91 13.36 -17.44
C LEU A 245 -16.66 13.57 -16.12
N LEU A 246 -15.95 14.00 -15.06
CA LEU A 246 -16.51 14.19 -13.72
C LEU A 246 -17.18 15.56 -13.61
N ASP A 247 -18.28 15.73 -14.35
CA ASP A 247 -19.12 16.92 -14.24
C ASP A 247 -19.95 16.94 -12.94
N GLU A 248 -20.73 18.00 -12.73
CA GLU A 248 -21.54 18.15 -11.51
C GLU A 248 -22.60 17.05 -11.39
N ALA A 249 -23.26 16.69 -12.49
CA ALA A 249 -24.31 15.68 -12.49
C ALA A 249 -23.73 14.30 -12.16
N MET A 250 -22.64 13.92 -12.82
CA MET A 250 -21.92 12.69 -12.55
C MET A 250 -21.40 12.65 -11.10
N ALA A 251 -20.79 13.74 -10.62
CA ALA A 251 -20.30 13.83 -9.25
C ALA A 251 -21.42 13.59 -8.22
N ARG A 252 -22.55 14.30 -8.35
CA ARG A 252 -23.71 14.13 -7.46
C ARG A 252 -24.27 12.72 -7.53
N ASN A 253 -24.42 12.17 -8.73
CA ASN A 253 -24.95 10.82 -8.92
C ASN A 253 -24.08 9.75 -8.25
N LEU A 254 -22.75 9.85 -8.38
CA LEU A 254 -21.82 8.93 -7.71
C LEU A 254 -21.87 9.05 -6.18
N ILE A 255 -21.90 10.29 -5.67
CA ILE A 255 -22.02 10.55 -4.23
C ILE A 255 -23.33 9.97 -3.69
N HIS A 256 -24.46 10.21 -4.37
CA HIS A 256 -25.78 9.69 -3.98
C HIS A 256 -25.90 8.18 -4.12
N ALA A 257 -25.19 7.57 -5.07
CA ALA A 257 -25.09 6.11 -5.19
C ALA A 257 -24.30 5.46 -4.03
N GLY A 258 -23.67 6.25 -3.16
CA GLY A 258 -22.93 5.75 -2.00
C GLY A 258 -21.49 5.37 -2.31
N LEU A 259 -20.85 6.08 -3.27
CA LEU A 259 -19.41 5.96 -3.49
C LEU A 259 -18.65 6.27 -2.18
N GLY A 260 -17.71 5.40 -1.80
CA GLY A 260 -16.90 5.56 -0.59
C GLY A 260 -15.63 6.36 -0.82
N PHE A 261 -15.00 6.21 -2.00
CA PHE A 261 -13.89 7.06 -2.40
C PHE A 261 -13.72 7.16 -3.92
N LEU A 262 -13.19 8.30 -4.36
CA LEU A 262 -12.79 8.56 -5.74
C LEU A 262 -11.27 8.73 -5.81
N TYR A 263 -10.64 8.01 -6.72
CA TYR A 263 -9.20 7.99 -6.97
C TYR A 263 -8.91 8.69 -8.32
N ALA A 264 -8.58 9.97 -8.27
CA ALA A 264 -8.29 10.76 -9.46
C ALA A 264 -6.85 10.54 -9.92
N SER A 265 -6.67 10.17 -11.18
CA SER A 265 -5.33 9.92 -11.73
C SER A 265 -4.76 11.21 -12.33
N VAL A 266 -3.66 11.72 -11.77
CA VAL A 266 -3.05 13.01 -12.11
C VAL A 266 -1.53 12.87 -12.07
N ASP A 267 -0.87 12.90 -13.24
CA ASP A 267 0.56 12.59 -13.37
C ASP A 267 1.43 13.83 -13.65
N GLY A 268 1.04 14.96 -13.08
CA GLY A 268 1.75 16.23 -13.17
C GLY A 268 1.12 17.28 -12.25
N ALA A 269 1.94 18.15 -11.68
CA ALA A 269 1.55 19.32 -10.89
C ALA A 269 1.44 20.60 -11.74
N THR A 270 1.95 20.57 -12.97
CA THR A 270 1.87 21.68 -13.94
C THR A 270 1.08 21.28 -15.19
N PRO A 271 0.49 22.25 -15.92
CA PRO A 271 -0.15 21.97 -17.22
C PRO A 271 0.79 21.25 -18.18
N GLU A 272 2.02 21.72 -18.31
CA GLU A 272 3.00 21.22 -19.28
C GLU A 272 3.35 19.75 -19.01
N THR A 273 3.58 19.39 -17.74
CA THR A 273 3.90 18.00 -17.37
C THR A 273 2.66 17.11 -17.47
N TYR A 274 1.51 17.56 -16.96
CA TYR A 274 0.28 16.78 -16.99
C TYR A 274 -0.17 16.45 -18.42
N GLU A 275 -0.21 17.45 -19.30
CA GLU A 275 -0.75 17.31 -20.66
C GLU A 275 0.21 16.56 -21.60
N ARG A 276 1.53 16.58 -21.30
CA ARG A 276 2.52 15.72 -21.96
C ARG A 276 2.19 14.23 -21.80
N TYR A 277 1.77 13.85 -20.60
CA TYR A 277 1.56 12.46 -20.21
C TYR A 277 0.12 12.00 -20.45
N ARG A 278 -0.87 12.83 -20.09
CA ARG A 278 -2.31 12.53 -20.23
C ARG A 278 -2.88 13.14 -21.50
N ILE A 279 -2.43 12.62 -22.63
CA ILE A 279 -2.79 13.10 -23.97
C ILE A 279 -4.31 13.08 -24.17
N GLY A 280 -4.87 14.24 -24.51
CA GLY A 280 -6.31 14.46 -24.68
C GLY A 280 -7.01 15.06 -23.45
N ALA A 281 -6.31 15.24 -22.34
CA ALA A 281 -6.84 15.91 -21.14
C ALA A 281 -6.38 17.37 -21.06
N SER A 282 -7.18 18.21 -20.39
CA SER A 282 -6.78 19.56 -19.98
C SER A 282 -6.52 19.58 -18.47
N PHE A 283 -5.35 20.09 -18.07
CA PHE A 283 -4.99 20.18 -16.65
C PHE A 283 -5.98 21.04 -15.87
N ALA A 284 -6.30 22.23 -16.41
CA ALA A 284 -7.22 23.17 -15.78
C ALA A 284 -8.61 22.57 -15.58
N GLN A 285 -9.17 21.90 -16.60
CA GLN A 285 -10.48 21.26 -16.51
C GLN A 285 -10.48 20.11 -15.49
N THR A 286 -9.42 19.29 -15.48
CA THR A 286 -9.30 18.15 -14.56
C THR A 286 -9.23 18.64 -13.12
N CYS A 287 -8.39 19.65 -12.84
CA CYS A 287 -8.31 20.30 -11.53
C CYS A 287 -9.66 20.88 -11.09
N ALA A 288 -10.39 21.55 -11.99
CA ALA A 288 -11.73 22.07 -11.70
C ALA A 288 -12.73 20.95 -11.35
N ASN A 289 -12.69 19.83 -12.08
CA ASN A 289 -13.54 18.67 -11.83
C ASN A 289 -13.25 18.04 -10.45
N ILE A 290 -11.98 17.82 -10.12
CA ILE A 290 -11.55 17.26 -8.84
C ILE A 290 -11.96 18.16 -7.67
N ARG A 291 -11.73 19.48 -7.79
CA ARG A 291 -12.14 20.47 -6.79
C ARG A 291 -13.65 20.43 -6.58
N ARG A 292 -14.43 20.48 -7.67
CA ARG A 292 -15.90 20.40 -7.61
C ARG A 292 -16.38 19.13 -6.91
N PHE A 293 -15.86 17.97 -7.30
CA PHE A 293 -16.23 16.71 -6.66
C PHE A 293 -15.94 16.72 -5.15
N THR A 294 -14.75 17.19 -4.77
CA THR A 294 -14.32 17.28 -3.37
C THR A 294 -15.20 18.22 -2.56
N THR A 295 -15.59 19.38 -3.12
CA THR A 295 -16.54 20.30 -2.49
C THR A 295 -17.91 19.65 -2.29
N LEU A 296 -18.46 19.02 -3.33
CA LEU A 296 -19.78 18.38 -3.29
C LEU A 296 -19.82 17.21 -2.28
N ALA A 297 -18.76 16.41 -2.21
CA ALA A 297 -18.67 15.31 -1.26
C ALA A 297 -18.70 15.79 0.19
N ARG A 298 -18.02 16.91 0.49
CA ARG A 298 -18.00 17.54 1.82
C ARG A 298 -19.33 18.19 2.17
N GLU A 299 -19.92 18.96 1.25
CA GLU A 299 -21.19 19.66 1.47
C GLU A 299 -22.37 18.70 1.71
N GLY A 300 -22.37 17.56 1.02
CA GLY A 300 -23.42 16.55 1.14
C GLY A 300 -23.39 15.75 2.45
N ALA A 301 -22.49 16.07 3.40
CA ALA A 301 -22.19 15.25 4.58
C ALA A 301 -21.92 13.77 4.22
N SER A 302 -21.41 13.52 3.02
CA SER A 302 -21.06 12.19 2.56
C SER A 302 -19.73 11.77 3.19
N ALA A 303 -19.58 10.47 3.45
CA ALA A 303 -18.29 9.88 3.81
C ALA A 303 -17.35 9.71 2.60
N CYS A 304 -17.79 10.10 1.39
CA CYS A 304 -17.02 9.92 0.17
C CYS A 304 -15.71 10.74 0.21
N ARG A 305 -14.58 10.04 0.12
CA ARG A 305 -13.25 10.65 0.14
C ARG A 305 -12.74 10.90 -1.27
N THR A 306 -12.04 12.02 -1.48
CA THR A 306 -11.25 12.23 -2.69
C THR A 306 -9.79 11.86 -2.43
N MET A 307 -9.19 11.15 -3.37
CA MET A 307 -7.79 10.76 -3.38
C MET A 307 -7.19 11.07 -4.76
N MET A 308 -5.88 11.31 -4.81
CA MET A 308 -5.16 11.50 -6.07
C MET A 308 -3.98 10.53 -6.20
N ASN A 309 -3.72 10.03 -7.41
CA ASN A 309 -2.58 9.17 -7.71
C ASN A 309 -1.66 9.79 -8.74
N PHE A 310 -0.37 9.64 -8.51
CA PHE A 310 0.70 10.08 -9.38
C PHE A 310 1.58 8.89 -9.78
N VAL A 311 1.63 8.59 -11.07
CA VAL A 311 2.58 7.63 -11.63
C VAL A 311 3.93 8.33 -11.81
N MET A 312 4.94 7.81 -11.12
CA MET A 312 6.30 8.34 -11.15
C MET A 312 7.02 7.90 -12.42
N MET A 313 7.46 8.88 -13.20
CA MET A 313 8.21 8.73 -14.44
C MET A 313 9.38 9.72 -14.44
N ASP A 314 10.43 9.46 -15.23
CA ASP A 314 11.63 10.31 -15.25
C ASP A 314 11.35 11.80 -15.50
N GLY A 315 10.34 12.09 -16.31
CA GLY A 315 9.98 13.46 -16.68
C GLY A 315 9.05 14.18 -15.71
N ASN A 316 8.56 13.54 -14.64
CA ASN A 316 7.66 14.18 -13.68
C ASN A 316 8.07 14.03 -12.20
N VAL A 317 9.02 13.16 -11.85
CA VAL A 317 9.37 12.87 -10.44
C VAL A 317 9.77 14.09 -9.61
N GLU A 318 10.34 15.14 -10.22
CA GLU A 318 10.66 16.39 -9.51
C GLU A 318 9.43 17.12 -8.97
N GLU A 319 8.26 16.88 -9.56
CA GLU A 319 7.00 17.52 -9.15
C GLU A 319 6.34 16.82 -7.94
N ILE A 320 6.94 15.76 -7.38
CA ILE A 320 6.38 15.00 -6.24
C ILE A 320 5.95 15.91 -5.07
N PRO A 321 6.78 16.86 -4.58
CA PRO A 321 6.35 17.78 -3.53
C PRO A 321 5.25 18.76 -3.97
N ASP A 322 5.32 19.27 -5.20
CA ASP A 322 4.33 20.20 -5.75
C ASP A 322 2.98 19.54 -6.00
N PHE A 323 2.98 18.24 -6.30
CA PHE A 323 1.76 17.44 -6.40
C PHE A 323 0.99 17.41 -5.07
N VAL A 324 1.69 17.33 -3.94
CA VAL A 324 1.07 17.41 -2.61
C VAL A 324 0.47 18.81 -2.39
N ARG A 325 1.16 19.87 -2.82
CA ARG A 325 0.65 21.25 -2.74
C ARG A 325 -0.60 21.42 -3.60
N LEU A 326 -0.59 20.88 -4.81
CA LEU A 326 -1.74 20.86 -5.71
C LEU A 326 -2.93 20.15 -5.06
N ALA A 327 -2.73 18.95 -4.51
CA ALA A 327 -3.79 18.21 -3.83
C ALA A 327 -4.43 19.04 -2.71
N ALA A 328 -3.61 19.68 -1.86
CA ALA A 328 -4.11 20.59 -0.82
C ALA A 328 -4.94 21.75 -1.40
N MET A 329 -4.47 22.38 -2.49
CA MET A 329 -5.20 23.46 -3.19
C MET A 329 -6.52 23.01 -3.83
N LEU A 330 -6.65 21.73 -4.16
CA LEU A 330 -7.89 21.12 -4.67
C LEU A 330 -8.80 20.62 -3.53
N GLY A 331 -8.32 20.68 -2.28
CA GLY A 331 -9.01 20.19 -1.10
C GLY A 331 -8.87 18.67 -0.90
N VAL A 332 -8.00 17.99 -1.62
CA VAL A 332 -7.79 16.54 -1.53
C VAL A 332 -6.92 16.20 -0.32
N GLU A 333 -7.34 15.21 0.46
CA GLU A 333 -6.72 14.85 1.74
C GLU A 333 -5.77 13.66 1.63
N ASN A 334 -5.76 12.93 0.52
CA ASN A 334 -4.95 11.74 0.36
C ASN A 334 -4.32 11.71 -1.03
N VAL A 335 -2.99 11.55 -1.08
CA VAL A 335 -2.25 11.34 -2.32
C VAL A 335 -1.44 10.06 -2.24
N THR A 336 -1.26 9.39 -3.37
CA THR A 336 -0.34 8.27 -3.48
C THR A 336 0.58 8.40 -4.68
N PHE A 337 1.78 7.88 -4.52
CA PHE A 337 2.75 7.73 -5.60
C PHE A 337 2.84 6.26 -5.99
N SER A 338 2.87 5.98 -7.29
CA SER A 338 2.99 4.63 -7.85
C SER A 338 4.14 4.59 -8.84
N TYR A 339 4.87 3.47 -8.91
CA TYR A 339 5.83 3.26 -9.99
C TYR A 339 5.13 3.18 -11.34
N GLU A 340 5.84 3.57 -12.41
CA GLU A 340 5.40 3.27 -13.77
C GLU A 340 5.37 1.75 -13.98
N HIS A 341 4.28 1.27 -14.56
CA HIS A 341 4.05 -0.15 -14.79
C HIS A 341 4.00 -0.40 -16.29
N GLY A 342 5.13 -0.84 -16.85
CA GLY A 342 5.30 -1.10 -18.26
C GLY A 342 6.31 -0.14 -18.86
N HIS A 343 7.48 -0.69 -19.20
CA HIS A 343 8.41 -0.30 -20.27
C HIS A 343 9.90 -0.46 -19.95
N HIS A 344 10.31 -0.77 -18.72
CA HIS A 344 11.75 -0.93 -18.42
C HIS A 344 12.09 -2.19 -17.62
N SER A 345 12.96 -2.98 -18.26
CA SER A 345 13.78 -4.06 -17.71
C SER A 345 14.58 -3.62 -16.49
N ASP A 346 14.57 -4.41 -15.43
CA ASP A 346 15.54 -4.51 -14.30
C ASP A 346 16.03 -3.25 -13.56
N GLU A 347 15.78 -2.03 -14.05
CA GLU A 347 16.07 -0.74 -13.43
C GLU A 347 14.75 -0.06 -13.09
N LEU A 348 14.12 -0.52 -12.02
CA LEU A 348 12.82 -0.04 -11.53
C LEU A 348 12.82 1.42 -11.04
N ASN A 349 13.99 2.04 -11.03
CA ASN A 349 14.18 3.42 -10.63
C ASN A 349 15.26 4.05 -11.52
N THR A 350 14.87 4.45 -12.73
CA THR A 350 15.71 5.22 -13.67
C THR A 350 16.09 6.60 -13.12
N PHE A 351 15.37 7.09 -12.10
CA PHE A 351 15.62 8.37 -11.44
C PHE A 351 16.52 8.27 -10.19
N GLY A 352 16.90 7.08 -9.73
CA GLY A 352 17.83 6.85 -8.61
C GLY A 352 17.20 6.90 -7.21
N GLU A 353 17.58 5.94 -6.33
CA GLU A 353 16.97 5.75 -5.00
C GLU A 353 17.15 6.95 -4.08
N ALA A 354 18.36 7.52 -4.01
CA ALA A 354 18.65 8.65 -3.12
C ALA A 354 17.87 9.91 -3.52
N ARG A 355 17.66 10.13 -4.83
CA ARG A 355 16.86 11.24 -5.35
C ARG A 355 15.39 11.03 -4.98
N LEU A 356 14.86 9.84 -5.22
CA LEU A 356 13.48 9.51 -4.89
C LEU A 356 13.19 9.61 -3.39
N ASP A 357 14.07 9.06 -2.54
CA ASP A 357 13.95 9.11 -1.07
C ASP A 357 13.87 10.54 -0.56
N LYS A 358 14.70 11.44 -1.11
CA LYS A 358 14.67 12.87 -0.81
C LYS A 358 13.32 13.51 -1.18
N LEU A 359 12.85 13.27 -2.40
CA LEU A 359 11.60 13.84 -2.92
C LEU A 359 10.38 13.36 -2.12
N LEU A 360 10.29 12.05 -1.84
CA LEU A 360 9.20 11.48 -1.05
C LEU A 360 9.25 11.96 0.41
N THR A 361 10.43 12.10 1.00
CA THR A 361 10.59 12.70 2.34
C THR A 361 10.09 14.14 2.37
N GLU A 362 10.38 14.93 1.34
CA GLU A 362 9.86 16.30 1.20
C GLU A 362 8.33 16.31 1.03
N ALA A 363 7.78 15.42 0.20
CA ALA A 363 6.34 15.27 0.04
C ALA A 363 5.65 14.93 1.36
N ILE A 364 6.17 13.98 2.15
CA ILE A 364 5.63 13.63 3.47
C ILE A 364 5.64 14.86 4.41
N LYS A 365 6.75 15.61 4.45
CA LYS A 365 6.84 16.85 5.25
C LYS A 365 5.83 17.90 4.78
N THR A 366 5.68 18.07 3.47
CA THR A 366 4.74 19.00 2.85
C THR A 366 3.30 18.60 3.18
N GLY A 367 2.96 17.32 3.08
CA GLY A 367 1.65 16.79 3.43
C GLY A 367 1.31 16.97 4.90
N ALA A 368 2.25 16.69 5.81
CA ALA A 368 2.07 16.94 7.24
C ALA A 368 1.79 18.42 7.57
N ASN A 369 2.39 19.35 6.83
CA ASN A 369 2.16 20.79 7.01
C ASN A 369 0.81 21.26 6.43
N LEU A 370 0.33 20.60 5.36
CA LEU A 370 -0.87 21.00 4.64
C LEU A 370 -2.11 20.15 5.00
N GLY A 371 -1.97 19.16 5.88
CA GLY A 371 -3.05 18.24 6.23
C GLY A 371 -3.38 17.22 5.13
N VAL A 372 -2.39 16.85 4.30
CA VAL A 372 -2.53 15.85 3.24
C VAL A 372 -1.78 14.58 3.64
N ASN A 373 -2.50 13.46 3.66
CA ASN A 373 -1.91 12.14 3.87
C ASN A 373 -1.16 11.69 2.61
N VAL A 374 0.10 11.32 2.78
CA VAL A 374 0.98 10.93 1.68
C VAL A 374 1.29 9.44 1.77
N GLY A 375 0.73 8.67 0.84
CA GLY A 375 1.08 7.26 0.63
C GLY A 375 2.27 7.15 -0.32
N VAL A 376 3.38 6.62 0.18
CA VAL A 376 4.60 6.42 -0.62
C VAL A 376 4.80 4.94 -0.91
N PRO A 377 5.29 4.58 -2.11
CA PRO A 377 5.67 3.22 -2.39
C PRO A 377 7.03 2.92 -1.71
N PRO A 378 7.38 1.64 -1.52
CA PRO A 378 8.68 1.26 -1.00
C PRO A 378 9.80 1.76 -1.94
N VAL A 379 10.74 2.54 -1.40
CA VAL A 379 11.93 3.03 -2.14
C VAL A 379 13.05 1.99 -2.16
N ARG A 380 13.06 1.12 -1.16
CA ARG A 380 14.07 0.06 -0.96
C ARG A 380 13.38 -1.28 -0.84
N ARG A 381 14.09 -2.35 -1.20
CA ARG A 381 13.60 -3.72 -1.04
C ARG A 381 13.24 -3.98 0.42
N SER A 382 12.02 -4.45 0.66
CA SER A 382 11.48 -4.74 1.98
C SER A 382 10.71 -6.06 1.94
N PRO A 383 11.28 -7.15 2.50
CA PRO A 383 10.61 -8.45 2.57
C PRO A 383 9.37 -8.46 3.50
N ALA A 384 9.05 -7.33 4.16
CA ALA A 384 7.91 -7.20 5.07
C ALA A 384 6.58 -6.89 4.36
N GLU A 385 6.60 -6.47 3.10
CA GLU A 385 5.39 -6.21 2.34
C GLU A 385 4.81 -7.50 1.74
N ARG A 386 3.48 -7.60 1.64
CA ARG A 386 2.78 -8.71 0.97
C ARG A 386 2.36 -8.29 -0.44
N CYS A 387 2.46 -9.20 -1.41
CA CYS A 387 1.81 -8.97 -2.70
C CYS A 387 0.30 -8.87 -2.47
N PHE A 388 -0.30 -7.76 -2.90
CA PHE A 388 -1.74 -7.54 -2.86
C PHE A 388 -2.53 -8.57 -3.68
N CYS A 389 -1.88 -9.23 -4.65
CA CYS A 389 -2.46 -10.28 -5.49
C CYS A 389 -2.92 -11.55 -4.71
N THR A 390 -2.61 -11.63 -3.42
CA THR A 390 -2.97 -12.75 -2.55
C THR A 390 -4.31 -12.58 -1.85
N GLU A 391 -4.87 -11.36 -1.85
CA GLU A 391 -6.12 -11.02 -1.14
C GLU A 391 -7.12 -10.27 -2.04
N ARG A 392 -6.80 -10.14 -3.33
CA ARG A 392 -7.56 -9.34 -4.30
C ARG A 392 -7.64 -10.07 -5.62
N VAL A 393 -8.69 -9.77 -6.37
CA VAL A 393 -8.87 -10.28 -7.73
C VAL A 393 -9.18 -9.13 -8.68
N LEU A 394 -8.67 -9.24 -9.91
CA LEU A 394 -9.07 -8.40 -11.02
C LEU A 394 -9.94 -9.21 -11.97
N THR A 395 -11.05 -8.63 -12.41
CA THR A 395 -11.84 -9.18 -13.51
C THR A 395 -11.56 -8.42 -14.80
N SER A 396 -12.05 -8.89 -15.94
CA SER A 396 -12.05 -8.16 -17.21
C SER A 396 -13.49 -7.94 -17.71
N PRO A 397 -13.72 -7.03 -18.68
CA PRO A 397 -15.05 -6.78 -19.23
C PRO A 397 -15.75 -8.03 -19.79
N ASP A 398 -15.01 -9.02 -20.29
CA ASP A 398 -15.52 -10.32 -20.77
C ASP A 398 -15.74 -11.36 -19.66
N GLY A 399 -15.53 -10.99 -18.40
CA GLY A 399 -15.68 -11.86 -17.23
C GLY A 399 -14.44 -12.69 -16.85
N GLY A 400 -13.32 -12.51 -17.57
CA GLY A 400 -12.05 -13.15 -17.22
C GLY A 400 -11.56 -12.78 -15.82
N VAL A 401 -10.90 -13.72 -15.15
CA VAL A 401 -10.41 -13.56 -13.78
C VAL A 401 -8.90 -13.66 -13.72
N TYR A 402 -8.27 -12.63 -13.15
CA TYR A 402 -6.83 -12.44 -13.03
C TYR A 402 -6.45 -12.13 -11.59
N PRO A 403 -5.25 -12.53 -11.13
CA PRO A 403 -4.82 -12.26 -9.76
C PRO A 403 -4.31 -10.82 -9.55
N CYS A 404 -4.03 -10.10 -10.64
CA CYS A 404 -3.36 -8.80 -10.61
C CYS A 404 -3.55 -8.06 -11.94
N PRO A 405 -3.69 -6.72 -11.94
CA PRO A 405 -3.63 -5.92 -13.17
C PRO A 405 -2.37 -6.13 -14.01
N MET A 406 -1.24 -6.44 -13.40
CA MET A 406 0.02 -6.71 -14.12
C MET A 406 -0.01 -8.01 -14.92
N LEU A 407 -0.98 -8.88 -14.65
CA LEU A 407 -1.07 -10.22 -15.24
C LEU A 407 -2.24 -10.34 -16.22
N GLN A 408 -2.83 -9.20 -16.61
CA GLN A 408 -3.80 -9.08 -17.70
C GLN A 408 -3.09 -8.65 -19.01
N PRO A 409 -3.75 -8.76 -20.17
CA PRO A 409 -3.19 -8.33 -21.46
C PRO A 409 -2.67 -6.87 -21.46
N GLY A 410 -1.59 -6.62 -22.21
CA GLY A 410 -0.96 -5.31 -22.40
C GLY A 410 0.01 -4.85 -21.30
N TYR A 411 -0.05 -5.41 -20.09
CA TYR A 411 0.86 -5.01 -19.01
C TYR A 411 2.25 -5.66 -19.10
N ASN A 412 2.32 -6.88 -19.60
CA ASN A 412 3.58 -7.59 -19.73
C ASN A 412 4.16 -7.38 -21.15
N PRO A 413 5.44 -6.96 -21.27
CA PRO A 413 6.08 -6.77 -22.57
C PRO A 413 6.21 -8.07 -23.37
N ASP A 414 6.25 -9.23 -22.71
CA ASP A 414 6.32 -10.54 -23.38
C ASP A 414 4.93 -11.13 -23.68
N GLY A 415 3.85 -10.37 -23.42
CA GLY A 415 2.49 -10.83 -23.57
C GLY A 415 2.06 -11.92 -22.58
N LEU A 416 2.85 -12.17 -21.53
CA LEU A 416 2.52 -13.16 -20.50
C LEU A 416 1.28 -12.72 -19.70
N VAL A 417 0.27 -13.59 -19.70
CA VAL A 417 -1.04 -13.37 -19.06
C VAL A 417 -1.35 -14.54 -18.13
N MET A 418 -1.95 -14.26 -16.96
CA MET A 418 -2.39 -15.30 -16.02
C MET A 418 -3.89 -15.20 -15.75
N ARG A 419 -4.68 -15.88 -16.59
CA ARG A 419 -6.13 -15.98 -16.44
C ARG A 419 -6.48 -17.28 -15.71
N PHE A 420 -7.20 -17.19 -14.60
CA PHE A 420 -7.65 -18.35 -13.81
C PHE A 420 -9.05 -18.84 -14.18
N GLY A 421 -9.87 -18.06 -14.89
CA GLY A 421 -11.19 -18.51 -15.31
C GLY A 421 -12.05 -17.40 -15.89
N ASN A 422 -13.36 -17.67 -15.98
CA ASN A 422 -14.38 -16.70 -16.36
C ASN A 422 -15.59 -16.82 -15.41
N VAL A 423 -16.08 -15.68 -14.90
CA VAL A 423 -17.24 -15.65 -13.98
C VAL A 423 -18.57 -16.04 -14.63
N LEU A 424 -18.65 -16.01 -15.96
CA LEU A 424 -19.81 -16.50 -16.71
C LEU A 424 -19.85 -18.04 -16.79
N GLU A 425 -18.72 -18.70 -16.56
CA GLU A 425 -18.62 -20.17 -16.62
C GLU A 425 -18.75 -20.80 -15.23
N ARG A 426 -18.23 -20.10 -14.19
CA ARG A 426 -18.22 -20.59 -12.81
C ARG A 426 -18.17 -19.42 -11.81
N PRO A 427 -18.78 -19.56 -10.62
CA PRO A 427 -18.78 -18.51 -9.60
C PRO A 427 -17.36 -18.06 -9.21
N LEU A 428 -17.19 -16.76 -8.94
CA LEU A 428 -15.88 -16.20 -8.62
C LEU A 428 -15.26 -16.82 -7.37
N GLY A 429 -16.04 -17.14 -6.33
CA GLY A 429 -15.56 -17.87 -5.16
C GLY A 429 -15.00 -19.26 -5.51
N SER A 430 -15.62 -19.98 -6.47
CA SER A 430 -15.09 -21.27 -6.94
C SER A 430 -13.81 -21.13 -7.77
N ILE A 431 -13.63 -20.01 -8.49
CA ILE A 431 -12.37 -19.70 -9.19
C ILE A 431 -11.26 -19.45 -8.16
N TRP A 432 -11.56 -18.61 -7.16
CA TRP A 432 -10.67 -18.24 -6.08
C TRP A 432 -10.19 -19.45 -5.28
N GLU A 433 -11.08 -20.39 -4.97
CA GLU A 433 -10.74 -21.63 -4.25
C GLU A 433 -10.19 -22.76 -5.14
N SER A 434 -10.01 -22.52 -6.44
CA SER A 434 -9.46 -23.54 -7.33
C SER A 434 -7.99 -23.86 -6.99
N ALA A 435 -7.61 -25.14 -7.14
CA ALA A 435 -6.25 -25.61 -6.83
C ALA A 435 -5.15 -24.79 -7.54
N ALA A 436 -5.39 -24.38 -8.79
CA ALA A 436 -4.47 -23.53 -9.53
C ALA A 436 -4.30 -22.14 -8.90
N TYR A 437 -5.40 -21.50 -8.51
CA TYR A 437 -5.38 -20.16 -7.90
C TYR A 437 -4.74 -20.22 -6.51
N GLN A 438 -5.11 -21.21 -5.70
CA GLN A 438 -4.53 -21.44 -4.37
C GLN A 438 -3.02 -21.75 -4.45
N SER A 439 -2.59 -22.54 -5.45
CA SER A 439 -1.17 -22.80 -5.71
C SER A 439 -0.40 -21.53 -6.06
N PHE A 440 -0.96 -20.66 -6.91
CA PHE A 440 -0.38 -19.35 -7.21
C PHE A 440 -0.25 -18.47 -5.96
N ARG A 441 -1.32 -18.35 -5.17
CA ARG A 441 -1.35 -17.54 -3.94
C ARG A 441 -0.31 -18.02 -2.93
N SER A 442 -0.25 -19.34 -2.71
CA SER A 442 0.74 -19.97 -1.83
C SER A 442 2.18 -19.75 -2.34
N GLY A 443 2.39 -19.89 -3.65
CA GLY A 443 3.65 -19.56 -4.31
C GLY A 443 4.09 -18.13 -4.00
N VAL A 444 3.24 -17.16 -4.28
CA VAL A 444 3.54 -15.74 -4.04
C VAL A 444 3.82 -15.46 -2.56
N LEU A 445 3.02 -15.98 -1.64
CA LEU A 445 3.24 -15.78 -0.19
C LEU A 445 4.54 -16.39 0.32
N SER A 446 5.01 -17.44 -0.35
CA SER A 446 6.31 -18.06 -0.06
C SER A 446 7.48 -17.44 -0.83
N GLY A 447 7.27 -16.30 -1.50
CA GLY A 447 8.29 -15.62 -2.31
C GLY A 447 8.58 -16.27 -3.67
N ARG A 448 7.83 -17.30 -4.06
CA ARG A 448 7.91 -17.94 -5.38
C ARG A 448 6.97 -17.25 -6.36
N PHE A 449 7.50 -16.26 -7.06
CA PHE A 449 6.76 -15.51 -8.07
C PHE A 449 6.86 -16.17 -9.46
N PRO A 450 5.78 -16.23 -10.24
CA PRO A 450 5.85 -16.68 -11.62
C PRO A 450 6.65 -15.71 -12.50
N GLN A 451 7.10 -16.18 -13.67
CA GLN A 451 7.82 -15.36 -14.65
C GLN A 451 7.01 -14.14 -15.08
N ALA A 452 5.69 -14.25 -15.19
CA ALA A 452 4.83 -13.13 -15.55
C ALA A 452 4.89 -11.96 -14.54
N CYS A 453 5.36 -12.20 -13.31
CA CYS A 453 5.62 -11.15 -12.32
C CYS A 453 7.01 -10.51 -12.43
N ALA A 454 7.89 -10.96 -13.34
CA ALA A 454 9.27 -10.49 -13.44
C ALA A 454 9.37 -8.97 -13.65
N TYR A 455 8.48 -8.41 -14.45
CA TYR A 455 8.43 -6.97 -14.76
C TYR A 455 7.59 -6.15 -13.78
N CYS A 456 7.18 -6.73 -12.65
CA CYS A 456 6.38 -6.02 -11.67
C CYS A 456 7.28 -5.17 -10.76
N GLY A 457 7.13 -3.84 -10.81
CA GLY A 457 7.85 -2.93 -9.91
C GLY A 457 7.63 -3.25 -8.44
N PHE A 458 6.40 -3.64 -8.06
CA PHE A 458 6.12 -4.11 -6.71
C PHE A 458 6.85 -5.42 -6.35
N LYS A 459 7.05 -6.37 -7.28
CA LYS A 459 7.74 -7.64 -6.97
C LYS A 459 9.16 -7.41 -6.48
N ALA A 460 9.92 -6.54 -7.14
CA ALA A 460 11.32 -6.35 -6.77
C ALA A 460 11.50 -5.76 -5.36
N TYR A 461 10.48 -5.09 -4.82
CA TYR A 461 10.48 -4.65 -3.44
C TYR A 461 10.08 -5.75 -2.45
N LEU A 462 9.45 -6.84 -2.92
CA LEU A 462 8.98 -7.99 -2.12
C LEU A 462 10.00 -9.16 -2.08
N THR A 463 10.99 -9.16 -2.96
CA THR A 463 12.06 -10.17 -3.01
C THR A 463 13.38 -9.60 -2.47
N PRO A 464 14.17 -10.36 -1.68
CA PRO A 464 15.51 -9.98 -1.24
C PRO A 464 16.42 -9.51 -2.38
#